data_AF-A0AAP8H2B6-F1
#
_entry.id   AF-A0AAP8H2B6-F1
#
_cell.length_a   1.000
_cell.length_b   1.000
_cell.length_c   1.000
_cell.angle_alpha   90.00
_cell.angle_beta   90.00
_cell.angle_gamma   90.00
#
_symmetry.space_group_name_H-M   'P 1'
#
loop_
_entity.id
_entity.type
_entity.pdbx_description
1 polymer ?
#
loop_
_entity_poly.entity_id
_entity_poly.type
_entity_poly.pdbx_seq_one_letter_code
_entity_poly.pdbx_strand_id
1 'polypeptide(L)'
;MNMKEISKVVDLVRESNPLVHNITNVVVTNFTANGLLALGASPIMAYAKEEVAEMASIAGALVLNMGTLRPEEVEAMLLAGKSANKNDVPVLFDPVGAGATSYRTEVARYIPAEIDLAVIRGNAAEIANVINEKWEIKGVDAGTGNGNVLNIAKQAADELNTVAIITGQEDVVTDGERTILIRNGHPILTKVTGTGCLLTSVIGAFVAVEKDYVKAAVAALTFYGVAAEVAASKTVENGPGSFQIEFLNQLANTTSDDIEKYGKIEVIQ
;
A
#
# COMPACT_ATOMS: atom_id res chain seq x y z
N MET A 1 -8.78 18.11 -3.62
CA MET A 1 -8.66 17.34 -2.37
C MET A 1 -8.08 18.25 -1.30
N ASN A 2 -8.70 18.35 -0.12
CA ASN A 2 -8.29 19.28 0.94
C ASN A 2 -7.49 18.53 2.02
N MET A 3 -6.35 19.06 2.46
CA MET A 3 -5.52 18.45 3.51
C MET A 3 -6.31 18.19 4.81
N LYS A 4 -7.24 19.10 5.16
CA LYS A 4 -8.09 18.94 6.36
C LYS A 4 -9.07 17.76 6.27
N GLU A 5 -9.44 17.34 5.06
CA GLU A 5 -10.28 16.16 4.86
C GLU A 5 -9.46 14.88 4.83
N ILE A 6 -8.23 14.97 4.32
CA ILE A 6 -7.26 13.87 4.26
C ILE A 6 -6.78 13.51 5.67
N SER A 7 -6.44 14.52 6.49
CA SER A 7 -5.94 14.34 7.84
C SER A 7 -6.88 13.55 8.74
N LYS A 8 -8.19 13.81 8.64
CA LYS A 8 -9.22 13.20 9.48
C LYS A 8 -9.45 11.71 9.23
N VAL A 9 -8.99 11.15 8.11
CA VAL A 9 -9.21 9.73 7.82
C VAL A 9 -8.48 8.85 8.84
N VAL A 10 -7.33 9.30 9.37
CA VAL A 10 -6.61 8.56 10.43
C VAL A 10 -7.44 8.42 11.71
N ASP A 11 -8.24 9.42 12.04
CA ASP A 11 -9.10 9.39 13.22
C ASP A 11 -10.21 8.34 13.03
N LEU A 12 -10.81 8.27 11.84
CA LEU A 12 -11.80 7.25 11.50
C LEU A 12 -11.22 5.83 11.61
N VAL A 13 -9.96 5.62 11.18
CA VAL A 13 -9.28 4.32 11.36
C VAL A 13 -9.18 3.96 12.84
N ARG A 14 -8.76 4.92 13.68
CA ARG A 14 -8.59 4.68 15.13
C ARG A 14 -9.93 4.48 15.85
N GLU A 15 -10.96 5.22 15.46
CA GLU A 15 -12.31 5.11 16.04
C GLU A 15 -13.00 3.79 15.68
N SER A 16 -12.83 3.31 14.45
CA SER A 16 -13.49 2.10 13.96
C SER A 16 -12.70 0.81 14.21
N ASN A 17 -11.38 0.92 14.44
CA ASN A 17 -10.48 -0.22 14.61
C ASN A 17 -10.69 -1.31 13.55
N PRO A 18 -10.53 -0.98 12.25
CA PRO A 18 -10.98 -1.86 11.17
C PRO A 18 -10.20 -3.18 11.15
N LEU A 19 -10.90 -4.28 10.89
CA LEU A 19 -10.29 -5.60 10.69
C LEU A 19 -9.61 -5.65 9.32
N VAL A 20 -8.28 -5.75 9.29
CA VAL A 20 -7.50 -5.86 8.05
C VAL A 20 -6.96 -7.28 7.92
N HIS A 21 -7.50 -8.02 6.96
CA HIS A 21 -7.06 -9.37 6.65
C HIS A 21 -5.85 -9.33 5.71
N ASN A 22 -4.73 -9.89 6.15
CA ASN A 22 -3.47 -9.86 5.44
C ASN A 22 -3.02 -11.28 5.06
N ILE A 23 -2.98 -11.56 3.76
CA ILE A 23 -2.25 -12.70 3.20
C ILE A 23 -0.93 -12.16 2.67
N THR A 24 0.09 -12.15 3.53
CA THR A 24 1.38 -11.49 3.27
C THR A 24 2.56 -12.45 3.39
N ASN A 25 3.74 -11.96 3.05
CA ASN A 25 4.96 -12.76 3.07
C ASN A 25 5.53 -12.98 4.49
N VAL A 26 6.22 -14.10 4.69
CA VAL A 26 6.71 -14.53 6.01
C VAL A 26 7.77 -13.61 6.61
N VAL A 27 8.44 -12.80 5.77
CA VAL A 27 9.51 -11.89 6.22
C VAL A 27 8.93 -10.71 7.00
N VAL A 28 7.68 -10.32 6.70
CA VAL A 28 7.10 -9.05 7.20
C VAL A 28 5.90 -9.25 8.09
N THR A 29 5.37 -10.47 8.26
CA THR A 29 4.12 -10.76 9.00
C THR A 29 4.07 -10.06 10.37
N ASN A 30 5.12 -10.18 11.18
CA ASN A 30 5.20 -9.54 12.49
C ASN A 30 5.22 -8.01 12.40
N PHE A 31 6.00 -7.45 11.47
CA PHE A 31 6.14 -6.01 11.31
C PHE A 31 4.85 -5.37 10.79
N THR A 32 4.18 -6.04 9.84
CA THR A 32 2.86 -5.64 9.34
C THR A 32 1.81 -5.64 10.46
N ALA A 33 1.74 -6.72 11.25
CA ALA A 33 0.79 -6.80 12.37
C ALA A 33 1.05 -5.69 13.40
N ASN A 34 2.31 -5.51 13.82
CA ASN A 34 2.67 -4.47 14.79
C ASN A 34 2.41 -3.05 14.27
N GLY A 35 2.65 -2.79 12.98
CA GLY A 35 2.37 -1.49 12.38
C GLY A 35 0.87 -1.18 12.30
N LEU A 36 0.04 -2.17 11.97
CA LEU A 36 -1.42 -2.01 12.00
C LEU A 36 -1.96 -1.81 13.42
N LEU A 37 -1.44 -2.56 14.40
CA LEU A 37 -1.79 -2.37 15.81
C LEU A 37 -1.39 -0.98 16.29
N ALA A 38 -0.18 -0.52 15.94
CA ALA A 38 0.28 0.82 16.29
C ALA A 38 -0.60 1.91 15.68
N LEU A 39 -0.97 1.78 14.40
CA LEU A 39 -1.90 2.70 13.74
C LEU A 39 -3.26 2.78 14.45
N GLY A 40 -3.73 1.67 15.03
CA GLY A 40 -5.04 1.54 15.66
C GLY A 40 -6.04 0.66 14.88
N ALA A 41 -5.56 -0.16 13.96
CA ALA A 41 -6.36 -1.16 13.25
C ALA A 41 -6.27 -2.55 13.91
N SER A 42 -7.09 -3.51 13.49
CA SER A 42 -7.08 -4.89 13.96
C SER A 42 -6.53 -5.83 12.87
N PRO A 43 -5.26 -6.26 12.93
CA PRO A 43 -4.70 -7.17 11.93
C PRO A 43 -5.15 -8.62 12.16
N ILE A 44 -5.42 -9.35 11.06
CA ILE A 44 -5.53 -10.81 11.05
C ILE A 44 -4.73 -11.42 9.90
N MET A 45 -3.99 -12.49 10.20
CA MET A 45 -3.04 -13.14 9.29
C MET A 45 -3.45 -14.60 9.08
N ALA A 46 -4.62 -14.81 8.49
CA ALA A 46 -5.12 -16.13 8.11
C ALA A 46 -4.71 -16.41 6.66
N TYR A 47 -4.13 -17.57 6.38
CA TYR A 47 -3.71 -17.93 5.02
C TYR A 47 -3.99 -19.41 4.69
N ALA A 48 -4.60 -20.16 5.63
CA ALA A 48 -5.06 -21.51 5.37
C ALA A 48 -6.32 -21.48 4.49
N LYS A 49 -6.33 -22.24 3.39
CA LYS A 49 -7.44 -22.31 2.43
C LYS A 49 -8.77 -22.68 3.09
N GLU A 50 -8.71 -23.38 4.23
CA GLU A 50 -9.84 -23.82 5.03
C GLU A 50 -10.59 -22.66 5.69
N GLU A 51 -9.95 -21.51 5.96
CA GLU A 51 -10.55 -20.39 6.70
C GLU A 51 -10.49 -19.03 5.97
N VAL A 52 -9.62 -18.87 4.97
CA VAL A 52 -9.36 -17.56 4.33
C VAL A 52 -10.60 -16.93 3.70
N ALA A 53 -11.51 -17.73 3.14
CA ALA A 53 -12.73 -17.22 2.55
C ALA A 53 -13.69 -16.66 3.61
N GLU A 54 -13.82 -17.35 4.75
CA GLU A 54 -14.63 -16.90 5.88
C GLU A 54 -14.04 -15.61 6.47
N MET A 55 -12.72 -15.59 6.71
CA MET A 55 -12.03 -14.43 7.26
C MET A 55 -12.12 -13.20 6.34
N ALA A 56 -11.95 -13.39 5.02
CA ALA A 56 -12.06 -12.31 4.05
C ALA A 56 -13.47 -11.73 3.95
N SER A 57 -14.52 -12.54 4.14
CA SER A 57 -15.92 -12.09 4.03
C SER A 57 -16.37 -11.12 5.12
N ILE A 58 -15.67 -11.10 6.26
CA ILE A 58 -16.00 -10.26 7.43
C ILE A 58 -14.98 -9.16 7.68
N ALA A 59 -13.91 -9.09 6.89
CA ALA A 59 -12.88 -8.08 7.04
C ALA A 59 -13.36 -6.71 6.53
N GLY A 60 -12.78 -5.63 7.05
CA GLY A 60 -12.97 -4.29 6.49
C GLY A 60 -12.15 -4.08 5.21
N ALA A 61 -11.03 -4.78 5.07
CA ALA A 61 -10.24 -4.85 3.84
C ALA A 61 -9.42 -6.15 3.78
N LEU A 62 -9.15 -6.63 2.57
CA LEU A 62 -8.24 -7.74 2.29
C LEU A 62 -6.98 -7.22 1.60
N VAL A 63 -5.81 -7.59 2.11
CA VAL A 63 -4.50 -7.21 1.58
C VAL A 63 -3.77 -8.48 1.13
N LEU A 64 -3.45 -8.54 -0.16
CA LEU A 64 -2.75 -9.64 -0.80
C LEU A 64 -1.32 -9.19 -1.15
N ASN A 65 -0.31 -9.85 -0.60
CA ASN A 65 1.10 -9.55 -0.87
C ASN A 65 1.87 -10.84 -1.21
N MET A 66 2.51 -10.84 -2.37
CA MET A 66 3.16 -12.03 -2.93
C MET A 66 4.67 -12.14 -2.66
N GLY A 67 5.20 -11.47 -1.62
CA GLY A 67 6.63 -11.36 -1.35
C GLY A 67 7.37 -12.70 -1.17
N THR A 68 6.74 -13.73 -0.60
CA THR A 68 7.31 -15.10 -0.47
C THR A 68 6.28 -16.14 -0.92
N LEU A 69 5.67 -15.91 -2.09
CA LEU A 69 4.59 -16.75 -2.60
C LEU A 69 5.04 -18.19 -2.89
N ARG A 70 4.13 -19.13 -2.64
CA ARG A 70 4.12 -20.51 -3.15
C ARG A 70 2.74 -20.80 -3.77
N PRO A 71 2.58 -21.87 -4.56
CA PRO A 71 1.30 -22.20 -5.19
C PRO A 71 0.11 -22.24 -4.21
N GLU A 72 0.33 -22.75 -2.99
CA GLU A 72 -0.69 -22.81 -1.94
C GLU A 72 -1.15 -21.42 -1.47
N GLU A 73 -0.24 -20.44 -1.38
CA GLU A 73 -0.63 -19.06 -1.07
C GLU A 73 -1.40 -18.42 -2.23
N VAL A 74 -1.04 -18.71 -3.48
CA VAL A 74 -1.78 -18.18 -4.63
C VAL A 74 -3.22 -18.69 -4.64
N GLU A 75 -3.42 -19.99 -4.37
CA GLU A 75 -4.76 -20.58 -4.22
C GLU A 75 -5.54 -19.90 -3.08
N ALA A 76 -4.91 -19.71 -1.91
CA ALA A 76 -5.54 -19.05 -0.77
C ALA A 76 -5.88 -17.58 -1.06
N MET A 77 -5.01 -16.83 -1.75
CA MET A 77 -5.25 -15.45 -2.18
C MET A 77 -6.47 -15.36 -3.12
N LEU A 78 -6.61 -16.30 -4.05
CA LEU A 78 -7.75 -16.37 -4.97
C LEU A 78 -9.06 -16.67 -4.25
N LEU A 79 -9.05 -17.63 -3.30
CA LEU A 79 -10.22 -17.95 -2.49
C LEU A 79 -10.65 -16.75 -1.62
N ALA A 80 -9.68 -16.10 -0.97
CA ALA A 80 -9.91 -14.91 -0.16
C ALA A 80 -10.46 -13.75 -0.99
N GLY A 81 -9.83 -13.44 -2.13
CA GLY A 81 -10.22 -12.32 -2.99
C GLY A 81 -11.61 -12.51 -3.60
N LYS A 82 -11.93 -13.72 -4.07
CA LYS A 82 -13.28 -14.03 -4.58
C LYS A 82 -14.35 -13.92 -3.48
N SER A 83 -14.02 -14.34 -2.25
CA SER A 83 -14.92 -14.15 -1.10
C SER A 83 -15.07 -12.66 -0.74
N ALA A 84 -13.98 -11.90 -0.76
CA ALA A 84 -14.00 -10.47 -0.50
C ALA A 84 -14.87 -9.71 -1.50
N ASN A 85 -14.67 -9.91 -2.82
CA ASN A 85 -15.50 -9.27 -3.85
C ASN A 85 -16.99 -9.63 -3.70
N LYS A 86 -17.31 -10.90 -3.40
CA LYS A 86 -18.70 -11.33 -3.18
C LYS A 86 -19.38 -10.60 -2.01
N ASN A 87 -18.61 -10.13 -1.03
CA ASN A 87 -19.11 -9.46 0.17
C ASN A 87 -18.76 -7.97 0.21
N ASP A 88 -18.42 -7.37 -0.94
CA ASP A 88 -18.06 -5.96 -1.07
C ASP A 88 -16.88 -5.52 -0.18
N VAL A 89 -15.99 -6.46 0.17
CA VAL A 89 -14.77 -6.16 0.92
C VAL A 89 -13.69 -5.72 -0.06
N PRO A 90 -13.11 -4.51 0.09
CA PRO A 90 -12.10 -4.00 -0.82
C PRO A 90 -10.82 -4.84 -0.75
N VAL A 91 -10.29 -5.19 -1.93
CA VAL A 91 -9.07 -5.98 -2.09
C VAL A 91 -7.92 -5.09 -2.54
N LEU A 92 -6.81 -5.16 -1.83
CA LEU A 92 -5.56 -4.48 -2.15
C LEU A 92 -4.52 -5.50 -2.57
N PHE A 93 -3.74 -5.18 -3.61
CA PHE A 93 -2.69 -6.06 -4.12
C PHE A 93 -1.31 -5.41 -4.15
N ASP A 94 -0.32 -6.11 -3.60
CA ASP A 94 1.11 -5.76 -3.59
C ASP A 94 1.91 -6.81 -4.39
N PRO A 95 2.20 -6.54 -5.68
CA PRO A 95 2.82 -7.48 -6.61
C PRO A 95 4.34 -7.59 -6.41
N VAL A 96 4.79 -7.74 -5.16
CA VAL A 96 6.21 -7.71 -4.78
C VAL A 96 7.07 -8.63 -5.67
N GLY A 97 8.04 -8.03 -6.34
CA GLY A 97 8.97 -8.72 -7.22
C GLY A 97 8.40 -9.15 -8.57
N ALA A 98 7.24 -8.63 -8.99
CA ALA A 98 6.82 -8.71 -10.39
C ALA A 98 7.94 -8.15 -11.29
N GLY A 99 8.27 -8.89 -12.36
CA GLY A 99 9.41 -8.61 -13.23
C GLY A 99 10.73 -9.28 -12.81
N ALA A 100 10.87 -9.72 -11.56
CA ALA A 100 12.12 -10.36 -11.10
C ALA A 100 12.25 -11.82 -11.56
N THR A 101 11.14 -12.55 -11.64
CA THR A 101 11.07 -13.93 -12.16
C THR A 101 9.80 -14.13 -12.96
N SER A 102 9.81 -15.07 -13.91
CA SER A 102 8.61 -15.38 -14.71
C SER A 102 7.42 -15.77 -13.83
N TYR A 103 7.64 -16.63 -12.84
CA TYR A 103 6.59 -17.06 -11.91
C TYR A 103 5.94 -15.89 -11.16
N ARG A 104 6.74 -14.93 -10.67
CA ARG A 104 6.19 -13.75 -9.98
C ARG A 104 5.38 -12.88 -10.95
N THR A 105 5.90 -12.65 -12.15
CA THR A 105 5.21 -11.85 -13.16
C THR A 105 3.89 -12.49 -13.61
N GLU A 106 3.89 -13.81 -13.81
CA GLU A 106 2.68 -14.56 -14.19
C GLU A 106 1.62 -14.47 -13.08
N VAL A 107 1.99 -14.71 -11.82
CA VAL A 107 1.04 -14.59 -10.70
C VAL A 107 0.56 -13.16 -10.52
N ALA A 108 1.44 -12.15 -10.66
CA ALA A 108 1.07 -10.75 -10.53
C ALA A 108 0.08 -10.28 -11.61
N ARG A 109 0.05 -10.95 -12.76
CA ARG A 109 -0.97 -10.74 -13.81
C ARG A 109 -2.22 -11.57 -13.56
N TYR A 110 -2.06 -12.76 -13.00
CA TYR A 110 -3.14 -13.71 -12.80
C TYR A 110 -4.13 -13.25 -11.72
N ILE A 111 -3.63 -12.76 -10.58
CA ILE A 111 -4.48 -12.29 -9.46
C ILE A 111 -5.48 -11.20 -9.90
N PRO A 112 -5.05 -10.06 -10.50
CA PRO A 112 -5.99 -9.01 -10.93
C PRO A 112 -6.90 -9.43 -12.09
N ALA A 113 -6.59 -10.51 -12.81
CA ALA A 113 -7.48 -11.06 -13.83
C ALA A 113 -8.64 -11.90 -13.23
N GLU A 114 -8.51 -12.33 -11.97
CA GLU A 114 -9.46 -13.22 -11.29
C GLU A 114 -10.24 -12.56 -10.16
N ILE A 115 -9.79 -11.38 -9.70
CA ILE A 115 -10.30 -10.66 -8.53
C ILE A 115 -10.36 -9.16 -8.88
N ASP A 116 -11.47 -8.51 -8.55
CA ASP A 116 -11.61 -7.07 -8.66
C ASP A 116 -10.81 -6.37 -7.55
N LEU A 117 -9.90 -5.47 -7.93
CA LEU A 117 -9.05 -4.75 -6.98
C LEU A 117 -9.61 -3.37 -6.67
N ALA A 118 -9.63 -3.01 -5.39
CA ALA A 118 -9.85 -1.63 -4.96
C ALA A 118 -8.58 -0.78 -5.15
N VAL A 119 -7.41 -1.37 -4.86
CA VAL A 119 -6.11 -0.69 -4.97
C VAL A 119 -5.03 -1.68 -5.42
N ILE A 120 -4.15 -1.27 -6.33
CA ILE A 120 -2.86 -1.93 -6.57
C ILE A 120 -1.73 -0.99 -6.18
N ARG A 121 -0.75 -1.47 -5.39
CA ARG A 121 0.40 -0.67 -4.97
C ARG A 121 1.71 -1.41 -5.22
N GLY A 122 2.65 -0.75 -5.89
CA GLY A 122 3.98 -1.28 -6.13
C GLY A 122 4.97 -0.17 -6.49
N ASN A 123 6.22 -0.54 -6.77
CA ASN A 123 7.14 0.39 -7.44
C ASN A 123 6.87 0.43 -8.96
N ALA A 124 7.48 1.39 -9.66
CA ALA A 124 7.22 1.59 -11.10
C ALA A 124 7.52 0.35 -11.95
N ALA A 125 8.59 -0.38 -11.63
CA ALA A 125 8.96 -1.59 -12.37
C ALA A 125 7.96 -2.73 -12.12
N GLU A 126 7.50 -2.91 -10.88
CA GLU A 126 6.50 -3.91 -10.54
C GLU A 126 5.18 -3.65 -11.27
N ILE A 127 4.65 -2.42 -11.18
CA ILE A 127 3.38 -2.05 -11.83
C ILE A 127 3.47 -2.16 -13.35
N ALA A 128 4.56 -1.70 -13.97
CA ALA A 128 4.76 -1.88 -15.41
C ALA A 128 4.75 -3.36 -15.82
N ASN A 129 5.35 -4.25 -15.02
CA ASN A 129 5.34 -5.68 -15.29
C ASN A 129 3.95 -6.31 -15.13
N VAL A 130 3.13 -5.82 -14.20
CA VAL A 130 1.72 -6.24 -14.04
C VAL A 130 0.93 -5.95 -15.31
N ILE A 131 1.03 -4.75 -15.86
CA ILE A 131 0.29 -4.35 -17.08
C ILE A 131 1.00 -4.72 -18.39
N ASN A 132 2.09 -5.50 -18.30
CA ASN A 132 2.90 -5.88 -19.45
C ASN A 132 3.46 -4.70 -20.27
N GLU A 133 3.68 -3.57 -19.62
CA GLU A 133 4.31 -2.40 -20.22
C GLU A 133 5.84 -2.47 -20.14
N LYS A 134 6.48 -1.88 -21.15
CA LYS A 134 7.95 -1.83 -21.19
C LYS A 134 8.48 -0.76 -20.23
N TRP A 135 9.06 -1.21 -19.12
CA TRP A 135 9.86 -0.35 -18.25
C TRP A 135 11.32 -0.36 -18.68
N GLU A 136 11.74 0.66 -19.43
CA GLU A 136 13.16 0.98 -19.56
C GLU A 136 13.59 1.85 -18.38
N ILE A 137 14.59 1.39 -17.62
CA ILE A 137 15.33 2.26 -16.70
C ILE A 137 16.00 3.31 -17.56
N LYS A 138 15.36 4.45 -17.78
CA LYS A 138 16.04 5.62 -18.33
C LYS A 138 17.17 5.92 -17.36
N GLY A 139 18.40 5.72 -17.83
CA GLY A 139 19.61 5.85 -17.04
C GLY A 139 19.73 7.22 -16.38
N VAL A 140 20.71 7.29 -15.49
CA VAL A 140 21.05 8.37 -14.55
C VAL A 140 21.20 9.80 -15.14
N ASP A 141 21.03 9.97 -16.46
CA ASP A 141 21.25 11.21 -17.21
C ASP A 141 19.97 11.86 -17.79
N ALA A 142 18.77 11.35 -17.49
CA ALA A 142 17.52 12.04 -17.85
C ALA A 142 16.98 12.85 -16.66
N GLY A 143 17.27 14.15 -16.65
CA GLY A 143 16.75 15.08 -15.64
C GLY A 143 15.23 15.02 -15.47
N THR A 144 14.79 15.11 -14.21
CA THR A 144 13.48 15.63 -13.77
C THR A 144 12.26 15.26 -14.63
N GLY A 145 12.11 13.98 -14.99
CA GLY A 145 11.04 13.52 -15.86
C GLY A 145 10.14 12.47 -15.21
N ASN A 146 9.17 12.89 -14.39
CA ASN A 146 8.12 12.01 -13.85
C ASN A 146 7.16 11.43 -14.93
N GLY A 147 7.31 11.85 -16.19
CA GLY A 147 6.37 11.53 -17.27
C GLY A 147 6.18 10.04 -17.56
N ASN A 148 7.13 9.15 -17.22
CA ASN A 148 6.91 7.71 -17.38
C ASN A 148 6.10 7.12 -16.22
N VAL A 149 6.39 7.52 -14.98
CA VAL A 149 5.71 6.99 -13.79
C VAL A 149 4.24 7.39 -13.79
N LEU A 150 3.92 8.64 -14.13
CA LEU A 150 2.54 9.12 -14.22
C LEU A 150 1.74 8.34 -15.27
N ASN A 151 2.33 8.10 -16.44
CA ASN A 151 1.66 7.37 -17.52
C ASN A 151 1.42 5.90 -17.14
N ILE A 152 2.41 5.22 -16.54
CA ILE A 152 2.25 3.83 -16.08
C ILE A 152 1.18 3.74 -14.99
N ALA A 153 1.14 4.70 -14.06
CA ALA A 153 0.12 4.71 -13.02
C ALA A 153 -1.28 4.86 -13.61
N LYS A 154 -1.47 5.82 -14.54
CA LYS A 154 -2.77 6.04 -15.20
C LYS A 154 -3.19 4.83 -16.02
N GLN A 155 -2.28 4.28 -16.82
CA GLN A 155 -2.55 3.09 -17.62
C GLN A 155 -2.90 1.89 -16.75
N ALA A 156 -2.21 1.69 -15.62
CA ALA A 156 -2.55 0.64 -14.69
C ALA A 156 -3.92 0.84 -14.03
N ALA A 157 -4.28 2.07 -13.70
CA ALA A 157 -5.60 2.38 -13.18
C ALA A 157 -6.71 2.08 -14.22
N ASP A 158 -6.50 2.47 -15.48
CA ASP A 158 -7.45 2.27 -16.58
C ASP A 158 -7.59 0.78 -16.96
N GLU A 159 -6.47 0.08 -17.16
CA GLU A 159 -6.49 -1.33 -17.59
C GLU A 159 -7.03 -2.29 -16.54
N LEU A 160 -6.74 -2.01 -15.26
CA LEU A 160 -7.16 -2.84 -14.14
C LEU A 160 -8.44 -2.32 -13.47
N ASN A 161 -8.99 -1.19 -13.93
CA ASN A 161 -10.16 -0.50 -13.37
C ASN A 161 -10.06 -0.36 -11.83
N THR A 162 -8.95 0.20 -11.35
CA THR A 162 -8.59 0.25 -9.93
C THR A 162 -7.84 1.53 -9.57
N VAL A 163 -7.63 1.80 -8.28
CA VAL A 163 -6.68 2.84 -7.86
C VAL A 163 -5.26 2.29 -7.95
N ALA A 164 -4.44 2.87 -8.82
CA ALA A 164 -3.02 2.53 -8.93
C ALA A 164 -2.16 3.46 -8.07
N ILE A 165 -1.24 2.86 -7.31
CA ILE A 165 -0.26 3.56 -6.50
C ILE A 165 1.14 3.13 -6.92
N ILE A 166 1.92 4.08 -7.43
CA ILE A 166 3.35 3.88 -7.65
C ILE A 166 4.14 4.63 -6.60
N THR A 167 4.83 3.89 -5.75
CA THR A 167 5.67 4.51 -4.71
C THR A 167 7.12 4.70 -5.14
N GLY A 168 7.75 5.75 -4.63
CA GLY A 168 9.12 6.11 -4.96
C GLY A 168 9.67 7.23 -4.08
N GLN A 169 10.49 8.12 -4.65
CA GLN A 169 10.86 9.37 -3.99
C GLN A 169 9.66 10.32 -3.87
N GLU A 170 8.80 10.29 -4.88
CA GLU A 170 7.46 10.87 -4.87
C GLU A 170 6.50 9.72 -5.16
N ASP A 171 5.44 9.62 -4.39
CA ASP A 171 4.41 8.61 -4.61
C ASP A 171 3.33 9.19 -5.52
N VAL A 172 2.85 8.37 -6.45
CA VAL A 172 1.77 8.72 -7.39
C VAL A 172 0.54 7.88 -7.04
N VAL A 173 -0.60 8.53 -6.86
CA VAL A 173 -1.91 7.87 -6.72
C VAL A 173 -2.82 8.32 -7.85
N THR A 174 -3.47 7.37 -8.52
CA THR A 174 -4.45 7.70 -9.57
C THR A 174 -5.52 6.64 -9.75
N ASP A 175 -6.72 7.06 -10.13
CA ASP A 175 -7.83 6.21 -10.59
C ASP A 175 -8.07 6.35 -12.11
N GLY A 176 -7.06 6.82 -12.86
CA GLY A 176 -7.16 7.12 -14.29
C GLY A 176 -7.62 8.57 -14.57
N GLU A 177 -8.52 9.10 -13.74
CA GLU A 177 -9.06 10.45 -13.90
C GLU A 177 -8.32 11.48 -13.02
N ARG A 178 -8.17 11.17 -11.73
CA ARG A 178 -7.53 12.02 -10.73
C ARG A 178 -6.11 11.53 -10.53
N THR A 179 -5.14 12.44 -10.46
CA THR A 179 -3.76 12.07 -10.14
C THR A 179 -3.21 12.98 -9.05
N ILE A 180 -2.66 12.37 -8.00
CA ILE A 180 -2.12 13.07 -6.83
C ILE A 180 -0.70 12.60 -6.58
N LEU A 181 0.20 13.55 -6.36
CA LEU A 181 1.57 13.31 -5.90
C LEU A 181 1.64 13.49 -4.38
N ILE A 182 2.38 12.61 -3.71
CA ILE A 182 2.71 12.71 -2.29
C ILE A 182 4.24 12.76 -2.16
N ARG A 183 4.75 13.74 -1.40
CA ARG A 183 6.19 13.98 -1.22
C ARG A 183 6.65 13.81 0.22
N ASN A 184 5.92 13.01 0.98
CA ASN A 184 6.27 12.66 2.34
C ASN A 184 7.09 11.38 2.41
N GLY A 185 7.83 11.20 3.51
CA GLY A 185 8.62 10.02 3.78
C GLY A 185 10.11 10.31 3.97
N HIS A 186 10.91 9.26 4.13
CA HIS A 186 12.35 9.39 4.39
C HIS A 186 13.15 8.24 3.77
N PRO A 187 14.33 8.48 3.17
CA PRO A 187 15.16 7.43 2.56
C PRO A 187 15.51 6.24 3.46
N ILE A 188 15.51 6.44 4.78
CA ILE A 188 15.76 5.38 5.78
C ILE A 188 14.71 4.26 5.74
N LEU A 189 13.50 4.51 5.21
CA LEU A 189 12.48 3.49 4.98
C LEU A 189 13.01 2.33 4.11
N THR A 190 13.95 2.62 3.20
CA THR A 190 14.59 1.61 2.34
C THR A 190 15.55 0.69 3.09
N LYS A 191 15.86 1.00 4.36
CA LYS A 191 16.80 0.25 5.21
C LYS A 191 16.10 -0.62 6.25
N VAL A 192 14.76 -0.63 6.27
CA VAL A 192 13.94 -1.49 7.11
C VAL A 192 13.11 -2.40 6.21
N THR A 193 13.23 -3.71 6.41
CA THR A 193 12.46 -4.68 5.62
C THR A 193 10.97 -4.53 5.89
N GLY A 194 10.15 -4.66 4.83
CA GLY A 194 8.70 -4.64 4.96
C GLY A 194 8.05 -3.26 5.12
N THR A 195 8.78 -2.15 5.04
CA THR A 195 8.18 -0.81 5.05
C THR A 195 7.19 -0.60 3.90
N GLY A 196 7.47 -1.14 2.71
CA GLY A 196 6.51 -1.15 1.60
C GLY A 196 5.30 -2.06 1.85
N CYS A 197 5.54 -3.27 2.37
CA CYS A 197 4.46 -4.25 2.61
C CYS A 197 3.51 -3.80 3.71
N LEU A 198 4.04 -3.20 4.79
CA LEU A 198 3.25 -2.57 5.83
C LEU A 198 2.44 -1.40 5.26
N LEU A 199 3.01 -0.58 4.37
CA LEU A 199 2.28 0.53 3.74
C LEU A 199 1.04 0.03 2.97
N THR A 200 1.13 -1.06 2.19
CA THR A 200 -0.07 -1.64 1.54
C THR A 200 -1.14 -2.02 2.56
N SER A 201 -0.70 -2.53 3.72
CA SER A 201 -1.61 -2.93 4.80
C SER A 201 -2.25 -1.72 5.48
N VAL A 202 -1.48 -0.65 5.69
CA VAL A 202 -1.96 0.65 6.19
C VAL A 202 -2.97 1.26 5.22
N ILE A 203 -2.72 1.22 3.91
CA ILE A 203 -3.71 1.65 2.90
C ILE A 203 -5.00 0.84 3.04
N GLY A 204 -4.90 -0.47 3.29
CA GLY A 204 -6.05 -1.33 3.57
C GLY A 204 -6.89 -0.86 4.77
N ALA A 205 -6.24 -0.44 5.86
CA ALA A 205 -6.93 0.12 7.02
C ALA A 205 -7.71 1.41 6.70
N PHE A 206 -7.15 2.28 5.85
CA PHE A 206 -7.81 3.52 5.44
C PHE A 206 -8.94 3.26 4.45
N VAL A 207 -8.73 2.35 3.49
CA VAL A 207 -9.75 1.93 2.52
C VAL A 207 -10.96 1.27 3.21
N ALA A 208 -10.75 0.60 4.34
CA ALA A 208 -11.83 0.01 5.13
C ALA A 208 -12.81 1.05 5.72
N VAL A 209 -12.41 2.33 5.83
CA VAL A 209 -13.20 3.38 6.50
C VAL A 209 -13.57 4.57 5.59
N GLU A 210 -12.98 4.64 4.39
CA GLU A 210 -13.20 5.71 3.42
C GLU A 210 -13.54 5.12 2.04
N LYS A 211 -14.70 5.47 1.50
CA LYS A 211 -15.25 4.91 0.25
C LYS A 211 -14.61 5.53 -0.99
N ASP A 212 -14.07 6.75 -0.89
CA ASP A 212 -13.23 7.30 -1.96
C ASP A 212 -11.82 6.73 -1.83
N TYR A 213 -11.54 5.65 -2.55
CA TYR A 213 -10.25 4.93 -2.45
C TYR A 213 -9.03 5.79 -2.81
N VAL A 214 -9.19 6.81 -3.67
CA VAL A 214 -8.10 7.76 -3.95
C VAL A 214 -7.84 8.62 -2.72
N LYS A 215 -8.89 9.13 -2.06
CA LYS A 215 -8.75 9.88 -0.79
C LYS A 215 -8.16 9.00 0.31
N ALA A 216 -8.61 7.76 0.43
CA ALA A 216 -8.11 6.81 1.41
C ALA A 216 -6.60 6.51 1.20
N ALA A 217 -6.20 6.27 -0.05
CA ALA A 217 -4.80 6.06 -0.42
C ALA A 217 -3.92 7.28 -0.15
N VAL A 218 -4.35 8.47 -0.57
CA VAL A 218 -3.62 9.73 -0.31
C VAL A 218 -3.47 9.97 1.19
N ALA A 219 -4.52 9.75 1.98
CA ALA A 219 -4.46 9.88 3.44
C ALA A 219 -3.50 8.89 4.09
N ALA A 220 -3.54 7.62 3.69
CA ALA A 220 -2.64 6.58 4.19
C ALA A 220 -1.16 6.91 3.87
N LEU A 221 -0.86 7.28 2.62
CA LEU A 221 0.51 7.64 2.18
C LEU A 221 1.03 8.87 2.91
N THR A 222 0.19 9.91 3.04
CA THR A 222 0.57 11.15 3.74
C THR A 222 0.83 10.88 5.22
N PHE A 223 -0.07 10.17 5.90
CA PHE A 223 0.10 9.75 7.30
C PHE A 223 1.39 8.94 7.50
N TYR A 224 1.59 7.92 6.67
CA TYR A 224 2.74 7.01 6.77
C TYR A 224 4.07 7.74 6.54
N GLY A 225 4.09 8.63 5.54
CA GLY A 225 5.23 9.48 5.23
C GLY A 225 5.54 10.48 6.34
N VAL A 226 4.53 11.16 6.90
CA VAL A 226 4.71 12.08 8.04
C VAL A 226 5.24 11.33 9.26
N ALA A 227 4.66 10.16 9.60
CA ALA A 227 5.16 9.32 10.68
C ALA A 227 6.64 8.92 10.47
N ALA A 228 7.01 8.60 9.23
CA ALA A 228 8.40 8.27 8.88
C ALA A 228 9.34 9.47 9.00
N GLU A 229 8.93 10.67 8.57
CA GLU A 229 9.71 11.90 8.71
C GLU A 229 9.96 12.23 10.19
N VAL A 230 8.92 12.14 11.03
CA VAL A 230 9.04 12.39 12.47
C VAL A 230 9.94 11.35 13.13
N ALA A 231 9.79 10.07 12.79
CA ALA A 231 10.65 9.02 13.33
C ALA A 231 12.12 9.24 12.92
N ALA A 232 12.37 9.52 11.65
CA ALA A 232 13.71 9.79 11.14
C ALA A 232 14.36 10.99 11.84
N SER A 233 13.62 12.06 12.10
CA SER A 233 14.13 13.25 12.80
C SER A 233 14.70 12.94 14.20
N LYS A 234 14.26 11.85 14.83
CA LYS A 234 14.70 11.42 16.16
C LYS A 234 15.79 10.37 16.15
N THR A 235 15.86 9.55 15.10
CA THR A 235 16.67 8.31 15.13
C THR A 235 17.57 8.09 13.93
N VAL A 236 17.58 8.97 12.92
CA VAL A 236 18.36 8.74 11.69
C VAL A 236 19.85 8.54 11.98
N GLU A 237 20.42 9.33 12.90
CA GLU A 237 21.83 9.23 13.33
C GLU A 237 22.12 7.94 14.14
N ASN A 238 21.08 7.32 14.72
CA ASN A 238 21.21 6.09 15.52
C ASN A 238 21.11 4.82 14.65
N GLY A 239 20.78 4.95 13.37
CA GLY A 239 20.67 3.84 12.42
C GLY A 239 19.28 3.18 12.31
N PRO A 240 19.13 2.24 11.36
CA PRO A 240 17.83 1.71 10.92
C PRO A 240 17.09 0.89 11.98
N GLY A 241 17.79 0.23 12.90
CA GLY A 241 17.16 -0.51 14.00
C GLY A 241 16.40 0.41 14.97
N SER A 242 17.02 1.54 15.32
CA SER A 242 16.37 2.58 16.15
C SER A 242 15.18 3.20 15.41
N PHE A 243 15.35 3.48 14.12
CA PHE A 243 14.26 3.98 13.27
C PHE A 243 13.09 3.01 13.18
N GLN A 244 13.31 1.70 13.02
CA GLN A 244 12.21 0.73 12.93
C GLN A 244 11.30 0.79 14.16
N ILE A 245 11.88 0.89 15.36
CA ILE A 245 11.13 0.98 16.61
C ILE A 245 10.42 2.33 16.73
N GLU A 246 11.13 3.42 16.47
CA GLU A 246 10.51 4.75 16.54
C GLU A 246 9.44 4.95 15.48
N PHE A 247 9.56 4.31 14.32
CA PHE A 247 8.55 4.36 13.29
C PHE A 247 7.24 3.72 13.74
N LEU A 248 7.28 2.57 14.41
CA LEU A 248 6.09 1.99 15.06
C LEU A 248 5.51 2.95 16.11
N ASN A 249 6.35 3.61 16.92
CA ASN A 249 5.87 4.63 17.86
C ASN A 249 5.16 5.79 17.12
N GLN A 250 5.67 6.23 15.97
CA GLN A 250 5.07 7.32 15.22
C GLN A 250 3.79 6.92 14.48
N LEU A 251 3.60 5.67 14.10
CA LEU A 251 2.30 5.20 13.61
C LEU A 251 1.21 5.32 14.69
N ALA A 252 1.57 5.13 15.96
CA ALA A 252 0.64 5.33 17.08
C ALA A 252 0.42 6.80 17.44
N ASN A 253 1.46 7.64 17.35
CA ASN A 253 1.43 8.99 17.88
C ASN A 253 1.09 10.08 16.86
N THR A 254 1.28 9.85 15.56
CA THR A 254 1.02 10.86 14.52
C THR A 254 -0.47 11.22 14.51
N THR A 255 -0.79 12.50 14.61
CA THR A 255 -2.16 13.01 14.71
C THR A 255 -2.66 13.57 13.38
N SER A 256 -3.97 13.83 13.28
CA SER A 256 -4.54 14.61 12.16
C SER A 256 -3.84 15.97 12.00
N ASP A 257 -3.51 16.64 13.12
CA ASP A 257 -2.86 17.95 13.11
C ASP A 257 -1.44 17.87 12.55
N ASP A 258 -0.70 16.78 12.84
CA ASP A 258 0.61 16.54 12.24
C ASP A 258 0.51 16.34 10.72
N ILE A 259 -0.51 15.60 10.26
CA ILE A 259 -0.79 15.42 8.83
C ILE A 259 -1.13 16.76 8.17
N GLU A 260 -1.96 17.59 8.80
CA GLU A 260 -2.30 18.92 8.26
C GLU A 260 -1.08 19.83 8.16
N LYS A 261 -0.17 19.74 9.13
CA LYS A 261 1.02 20.59 9.21
C LYS A 261 2.13 20.16 8.27
N TYR A 262 2.38 18.84 8.15
CA TYR A 262 3.56 18.30 7.46
C TYR A 262 3.22 17.59 6.14
N GLY A 263 1.94 17.39 5.83
CA GLY A 263 1.50 16.75 4.59
C GLY A 263 1.89 17.55 3.34
N LYS A 264 2.43 16.87 2.34
CA LYS A 264 2.93 17.44 1.08
C LYS A 264 2.26 16.72 -0.09
N ILE A 265 1.11 17.25 -0.52
CA ILE A 265 0.35 16.72 -1.66
C ILE A 265 0.27 17.73 -2.81
N GLU A 266 0.20 17.23 -4.03
CA GLU A 266 -0.09 18.04 -5.22
C GLU A 266 -1.07 17.31 -6.13
N VAL A 267 -2.13 18.00 -6.56
CA VAL A 267 -3.09 17.46 -7.54
C VAL A 267 -2.59 17.82 -8.93
N ILE A 268 -2.38 16.81 -9.78
CA ILE A 268 -2.04 16.99 -11.20
C ILE A 268 -3.34 17.07 -11.99
N GLN A 269 -3.50 18.14 -12.77
CA GLN A 269 -4.57 18.30 -13.76
C GLN A 269 -4.18 17.67 -15.10
#